data_AF-A0A7C4Y0B0-F1
#
_entry.id   AF-A0A7C4Y0B0-F1
#
_cell.length_a   1.000
_cell.length_b   1.000
_cell.length_c   1.000
_cell.angle_alpha   90.00
_cell.angle_beta   90.00
_cell.angle_gamma   90.00
#
_symmetry.space_group_name_H-M   'P 1'
#
loop_
_entity.id
_entity.type
_entity.pdbx_description
1 polymer ?
#
loop_
_entity_poly.entity_id
_entity_poly.type
_entity_poly.pdbx_seq_one_letter_code
_entity_poly.pdbx_strand_id
1 'polypeptide(L)'
;MQAENSKKNSKGGRPQKKNKRDQQLAVMCTPEERELIEQKARQHNCPVSVWLRTVALQGQTGSLKRAFPREVLLFTATLNHIAANINQLTKKHNQYQLFSAAEITQLYDLIAALKQLAADIKKGLP
;
A
#
# COMPACT_ATOMS: atom_id res chain seq x y z
N MET A 1 32.30 21.04 -30.70
CA MET A 1 31.98 19.87 -31.55
C MET A 1 33.04 18.81 -31.30
N GLN A 2 32.71 17.70 -30.64
CA GLN A 2 33.58 16.51 -30.59
C GLN A 2 32.73 15.26 -30.71
N ALA A 3 33.27 14.29 -31.45
CA ALA A 3 32.57 13.36 -32.31
C ALA A 3 31.80 12.24 -31.59
N GLU A 4 30.57 12.02 -32.06
CA GLU A 4 29.82 10.78 -31.84
C GLU A 4 30.53 9.63 -32.57
N ASN A 5 31.14 8.71 -31.83
CA ASN A 5 31.66 7.47 -32.39
C ASN A 5 30.64 6.34 -32.15
N SER A 6 29.65 6.25 -33.03
CA SER A 6 28.62 5.22 -33.01
C SER A 6 29.19 3.85 -33.43
N LYS A 7 29.77 3.12 -32.48
CA LYS A 7 30.12 1.71 -32.66
C LYS A 7 28.85 0.86 -32.73
N LYS A 8 28.58 0.29 -33.91
CA LYS A 8 27.54 -0.70 -34.18
C LYS A 8 27.82 -1.98 -33.37
N ASN A 9 27.07 -2.20 -32.28
CA ASN A 9 27.17 -3.43 -31.50
C ASN A 9 26.11 -4.45 -31.95
N SER A 10 26.55 -5.70 -32.04
CA SER A 10 25.83 -6.91 -32.45
C SER A 10 24.51 -7.16 -31.69
N LYS A 11 23.49 -7.64 -32.41
CA LYS A 11 22.12 -7.92 -31.93
C LYS A 11 22.07 -9.15 -30.99
N GLY A 12 22.47 -8.98 -29.74
CA GLY A 12 22.25 -10.00 -28.71
C GLY A 12 22.54 -9.49 -27.31
N GLY A 13 21.50 -9.35 -26.48
CA GLY A 13 21.59 -8.96 -25.07
C GLY A 13 20.47 -8.03 -24.61
N ARG A 14 20.21 -8.00 -23.29
CA ARG A 14 19.28 -7.02 -22.70
C ARG A 14 19.87 -5.62 -22.89
N PRO A 15 19.13 -4.66 -23.48
CA PRO A 15 19.60 -3.29 -23.66
C PRO A 15 20.06 -2.67 -22.34
N GLN A 16 21.19 -1.96 -22.37
CA GLN A 16 21.70 -1.25 -21.21
C GLN A 16 20.68 -0.20 -20.76
N LYS A 17 20.36 -0.18 -19.46
CA LYS A 17 19.40 0.76 -18.89
C LYS A 17 19.99 2.18 -18.90
N LYS A 18 19.31 3.12 -19.57
CA LYS A 18 19.77 4.52 -19.75
C LYS A 18 20.16 5.19 -18.44
N ASN A 19 19.36 5.01 -17.38
CA ASN A 19 19.66 5.49 -16.03
C ASN A 19 19.73 4.31 -15.06
N LYS A 20 20.94 3.78 -14.85
CA LYS A 20 21.23 2.76 -13.84
C LYS A 20 21.67 3.43 -12.53
N ARG A 21 21.40 2.77 -11.40
CA ARG A 21 21.88 3.19 -10.08
C ARG A 21 23.20 2.47 -9.84
N ASP A 22 24.30 3.07 -10.25
CA ASP A 22 25.65 2.50 -10.21
C ASP A 22 26.58 3.17 -9.18
N GLN A 23 26.15 4.29 -8.59
CA GLN A 23 26.89 4.99 -7.55
C GLN A 23 26.66 4.35 -6.18
N GLN A 24 27.73 4.14 -5.43
CA GLN A 24 27.69 3.63 -4.06
C GLN A 24 27.85 4.79 -3.07
N LEU A 25 26.98 4.81 -2.06
CA LEU A 25 27.07 5.73 -0.93
C LEU A 25 27.21 4.89 0.34
N ALA A 26 28.34 5.03 1.03
CA ALA A 26 28.59 4.37 2.31
C ALA A 26 28.26 5.33 3.46
N VAL A 27 27.61 4.81 4.50
CA VAL A 27 27.31 5.55 5.73
C VAL A 27 27.98 4.81 6.88
N MET A 28 28.97 5.46 7.48
CA MET A 28 29.60 4.96 8.71
C MET A 28 28.64 5.19 9.87
N CYS A 29 28.49 4.20 10.74
CA CYS A 29 27.60 4.26 11.90
C CYS A 29 28.15 3.37 13.02
N THR A 30 27.75 3.66 14.25
CA THR A 30 28.00 2.78 15.41
C THR A 30 27.12 1.52 15.32
N PRO A 31 27.42 0.46 16.09
CA PRO A 31 26.58 -0.73 16.15
C PRO A 31 25.13 -0.41 16.58
N GLU A 32 24.96 0.51 17.53
CA GLU A 32 23.66 0.96 18.04
C GLU A 32 22.86 1.70 16.96
N GLU A 33 23.51 2.61 16.23
CA GLU A 33 22.90 3.33 15.11
C GLU A 33 22.48 2.37 13.99
N ARG A 34 23.32 1.38 13.69
CA ARG A 34 23.01 0.34 12.70
C ARG A 34 21.76 -0.44 13.09
N GLU A 35 21.67 -0.88 14.33
CA GLU A 35 20.50 -1.61 14.81
C GLU A 35 19.23 -0.76 14.71
N LEU A 36 19.30 0.51 15.13
CA LEU A 36 18.18 1.44 15.02
C LEU A 36 17.73 1.65 13.56
N ILE A 37 18.68 1.77 12.63
CA ILE A 37 18.41 1.88 11.20
C ILE A 37 17.73 0.60 10.66
N GLU A 38 18.22 -0.57 11.05
CA GLU A 38 17.64 -1.86 10.67
C GLU A 38 16.23 -2.03 11.21
N GLN A 39 15.99 -1.67 12.47
CA GLN A 39 14.67 -1.70 13.10
C GLN A 39 13.68 -0.77 12.37
N LYS A 40 14.08 0.47 12.08
CA LYS A 40 13.23 1.42 11.32
C LYS A 40 12.92 0.91 9.92
N ALA A 41 13.91 0.34 9.22
CA ALA A 41 13.69 -0.26 7.91
C ALA A 41 12.70 -1.44 7.96
N ARG A 42 12.78 -2.29 9.01
CA ARG A 42 11.83 -3.39 9.26
C ARG A 42 10.42 -2.89 9.55
N GLN A 43 10.25 -1.86 10.38
CA GLN A 43 8.95 -1.24 10.64
C GLN A 43 8.29 -0.77 9.33
N HIS A 44 9.09 -0.25 8.41
CA HIS A 44 8.64 0.16 7.09
C HIS A 44 8.70 -0.97 6.05
N ASN A 45 8.91 -2.23 6.43
CA ASN A 45 8.92 -3.39 5.53
C ASN A 45 9.73 -3.13 4.23
N CYS A 46 10.92 -2.54 4.33
CA CYS A 46 11.84 -2.30 3.22
C CYS A 46 13.28 -2.62 3.61
N PRO A 47 14.16 -2.94 2.63
CA PRO A 47 15.57 -3.11 2.91
C PRO A 47 16.21 -1.77 3.31
N VAL A 48 17.22 -1.83 4.18
CA VAL A 48 17.91 -0.68 4.77
C VAL A 48 18.36 0.34 3.72
N SER A 49 18.93 -0.12 2.61
CA SER A 49 19.41 0.75 1.53
C SER A 49 18.28 1.54 0.84
N VAL A 50 17.10 0.93 0.69
CA VAL A 50 15.92 1.61 0.14
C VAL A 50 15.37 2.58 1.17
N TRP A 51 15.29 2.18 2.43
CA TRP A 51 14.80 3.04 3.50
C TRP A 51 15.66 4.31 3.65
N LEU A 52 16.98 4.16 3.86
CA LEU A 52 17.92 5.27 4.00
C LEU A 52 17.89 6.21 2.80
N ARG A 53 17.91 5.65 1.58
CA ARG A 53 17.84 6.46 0.36
C ARG A 53 16.52 7.24 0.28
N THR A 54 15.41 6.63 0.68
CA THR A 54 14.09 7.27 0.61
C THR A 54 13.99 8.41 1.63
N VAL A 55 14.46 8.18 2.86
CA VAL A 55 14.55 9.22 3.90
C VAL A 55 15.49 10.35 3.47
N ALA A 56 16.66 10.04 2.93
CA ALA A 56 17.63 11.05 2.48
C ALA A 56 17.10 11.91 1.31
N LEU A 57 16.29 11.35 0.41
CA LEU A 57 15.73 12.08 -0.73
C LEU A 57 14.43 12.82 -0.42
N GLN A 58 13.63 12.33 0.52
CA GLN A 58 12.28 12.85 0.82
C GLN A 58 12.21 13.63 2.14
N GLY A 59 13.29 13.67 2.91
CA GLY A 59 13.33 14.26 4.26
C GLY A 59 12.83 13.29 5.34
N GLN A 60 12.74 13.76 6.60
CA GLN A 60 12.18 13.00 7.70
C GLN A 60 10.73 12.65 7.33
N THR A 61 10.53 11.41 6.89
CA THR A 61 9.28 10.97 6.26
C THR A 61 8.13 11.05 7.26
N GLY A 62 7.45 12.19 7.29
CA GLY A 62 6.05 12.24 7.64
C GLY A 62 5.31 11.32 6.68
N SER A 63 5.03 10.10 7.15
CA SER A 63 4.27 9.08 6.45
C SER A 63 4.82 8.74 5.06
N LEU A 64 5.67 7.71 5.00
CA LEU A 64 5.61 6.79 3.87
C LEU A 64 4.16 6.30 3.80
N LYS A 65 3.30 6.98 3.02
CA LYS A 65 1.99 6.48 2.60
C LYS A 65 2.26 5.26 1.72
N ARG A 66 2.61 4.15 2.36
CA ARG A 66 2.38 2.84 1.77
C ARG A 66 0.89 2.72 1.72
N ALA A 67 0.35 2.77 0.50
CA ALA A 67 -0.97 2.23 0.23
C ALA A 67 -1.05 0.90 0.98
N PHE A 68 -2.08 0.77 1.82
CA PHE A 68 -2.26 -0.44 2.60
C PHE A 68 -2.21 -1.66 1.66
N PRO A 69 -1.78 -2.84 2.14
CA PRO A 69 -1.83 -4.06 1.36
C PRO A 69 -3.21 -4.21 0.70
N ARG A 70 -3.26 -4.80 -0.51
CA ARG A 70 -4.49 -4.90 -1.31
C ARG A 70 -5.66 -5.48 -0.51
N GLU A 71 -5.40 -6.43 0.37
CA GLU A 71 -6.36 -7.04 1.28
C GLU A 71 -6.96 -6.01 2.26
N VAL A 72 -6.13 -5.21 2.92
CA VAL A 72 -6.57 -4.18 3.85
C VAL A 72 -7.37 -3.06 3.15
N LEU A 73 -6.98 -2.71 1.91
CA LEU A 73 -7.76 -1.78 1.09
C LEU A 73 -9.13 -2.35 0.70
N LEU A 74 -9.19 -3.64 0.36
CA LEU A 74 -10.45 -4.34 0.06
C LEU A 74 -11.36 -4.39 1.30
N PHE A 75 -10.79 -4.63 2.47
CA PHE A 75 -11.51 -4.62 3.74
C PHE A 75 -12.07 -3.23 4.06
N THR A 76 -11.26 -2.19 3.88
CA THR A 76 -11.68 -0.79 4.09
C THR A 76 -12.79 -0.38 3.12
N ALA A 77 -12.70 -0.79 1.85
CA ALA A 77 -13.75 -0.55 0.86
C ALA A 77 -15.07 -1.23 1.26
N THR A 78 -15.00 -2.50 1.71
CA THR A 78 -16.19 -3.25 2.16
C THR A 78 -16.84 -2.59 3.37
N LEU A 79 -16.05 -2.15 4.36
CA LEU A 79 -16.55 -1.44 5.53
C LEU A 79 -17.20 -0.10 5.18
N ASN A 80 -16.59 0.68 4.28
CA ASN A 80 -17.15 1.96 3.83
C ASN A 80 -18.49 1.79 3.11
N HIS A 81 -18.64 0.74 2.29
CA HIS A 81 -19.92 0.41 1.64
C HIS A 81 -21.01 0.11 2.68
N ILE A 82 -20.69 -0.66 3.72
CA ILE A 82 -21.65 -0.98 4.78
C ILE A 82 -22.03 0.27 5.58
N ALA A 83 -21.04 1.12 5.94
CA ALA A 83 -21.29 2.37 6.64
C ALA A 83 -22.21 3.30 5.83
N ALA A 84 -22.01 3.38 4.51
CA ALA A 84 -22.88 4.15 3.63
C ALA A 84 -24.32 3.63 3.62
N ASN A 85 -24.51 2.31 3.60
CA ASN A 85 -25.84 1.70 3.61
C ASN A 85 -26.55 1.86 4.96
N ILE A 86 -25.84 1.75 6.08
CA ILE A 86 -26.38 2.07 7.41
C ILE A 86 -26.81 3.54 7.46
N ASN A 87 -25.99 4.46 6.94
CA ASN A 87 -26.34 5.88 6.90
C ASN A 87 -27.59 6.15 6.04
N GLN A 88 -27.77 5.41 4.94
CA GLN A 88 -28.99 5.49 4.13
C GLN A 88 -30.21 4.94 4.89
N LEU A 89 -30.07 3.81 5.59
CA LEU A 89 -31.11 3.23 6.44
C LEU A 89 -31.56 4.23 7.52
N THR A 90 -30.62 4.83 8.23
CA THR A 90 -30.87 5.83 9.27
C THR A 90 -31.56 7.07 8.70
N LYS A 91 -31.12 7.58 7.54
CA LYS A 91 -31.78 8.72 6.88
C LYS A 91 -33.22 8.40 6.48
N LYS A 92 -33.49 7.21 5.95
CA LYS A 92 -34.84 6.78 5.57
C LYS A 92 -35.75 6.57 6.78
N HIS A 93 -35.23 5.96 7.83
CA HIS A 93 -35.94 5.81 9.10
C HIS A 93 -36.31 7.18 9.68
N ASN A 94 -35.39 8.14 9.69
CA ASN A 94 -35.63 9.51 10.16
C ASN A 94 -36.62 10.28 9.28
N GLN A 95 -36.87 9.83 8.05
CA GLN A 95 -37.85 10.38 7.11
C GLN A 95 -39.18 9.62 7.12
N TYR A 96 -39.38 8.66 8.03
CA TYR A 96 -40.58 7.80 8.13
C TYR A 96 -40.90 7.03 6.83
N GLN A 97 -39.87 6.72 6.02
CA GLN A 97 -40.04 5.97 4.78
C GLN A 97 -40.00 4.45 5.03
N LEU A 98 -40.88 3.71 4.36
CA LEU A 98 -40.89 2.25 4.35
C LEU A 98 -39.75 1.70 3.48
N PHE A 99 -39.12 0.62 3.94
CA PHE A 99 -38.10 -0.09 3.17
C PHE A 99 -38.74 -0.95 2.10
N SER A 100 -38.16 -0.94 0.90
CA SER A 100 -38.56 -1.86 -0.16
C SER A 100 -38.00 -3.27 0.10
N ALA A 101 -38.67 -4.30 -0.43
CA ALA A 101 -38.19 -5.69 -0.31
C ALA A 101 -36.78 -5.87 -0.88
N ALA A 102 -36.43 -5.17 -1.96
CA ALA A 102 -35.11 -5.22 -2.57
C ALA A 102 -34.00 -4.68 -1.65
N GLU A 103 -34.28 -3.61 -0.90
CA GLU A 103 -33.32 -3.02 0.05
C GLU A 103 -33.10 -3.92 1.26
N ILE A 104 -34.15 -4.61 1.71
CA ILE A 104 -34.06 -5.60 2.77
C ILE A 104 -33.17 -6.78 2.31
N THR A 105 -33.37 -7.29 1.10
CA THR A 105 -32.50 -8.33 0.53
C THR A 105 -31.05 -7.87 0.41
N GLN A 106 -30.80 -6.67 -0.11
CA GLN A 106 -29.45 -6.10 -0.18
C GLN A 106 -28.79 -5.98 1.20
N LEU A 107 -29.56 -5.63 2.23
CA LEU A 107 -29.06 -5.56 3.60
C LEU A 107 -28.62 -6.96 4.11
N TYR A 108 -29.39 -8.00 3.82
CA TYR A 108 -29.02 -9.38 4.17
C TYR A 108 -27.76 -9.85 3.45
N ASP A 109 -27.60 -9.53 2.17
CA ASP A 109 -26.41 -9.87 1.38
C ASP A 109 -25.15 -9.21 1.95
N LEU A 110 -25.26 -7.94 2.37
CA LEU A 110 -24.16 -7.21 3.01
C LEU A 110 -23.81 -7.76 4.38
N ILE A 111 -24.80 -8.17 5.17
CA ILE A 111 -24.57 -8.84 6.46
C ILE A 111 -23.83 -10.16 6.25
N ALA A 112 -24.18 -10.93 5.21
CA ALA A 112 -23.47 -12.16 4.86
C ALA A 112 -22.03 -11.88 4.45
N ALA A 113 -21.80 -10.86 3.59
CA ALA A 113 -20.47 -10.43 3.20
C ALA A 113 -19.61 -9.97 4.40
N LEU A 114 -20.21 -9.26 5.37
CA LEU A 114 -19.54 -8.84 6.60
C LEU A 114 -19.12 -10.02 7.48
N LYS A 115 -20.00 -11.02 7.64
CA LYS A 115 -19.67 -12.25 8.40
C LYS A 115 -18.50 -12.99 7.76
N GLN A 116 -18.48 -13.05 6.43
CA GLN A 116 -17.40 -13.68 5.69
C GLN A 116 -16.09 -12.91 5.84
N LEU A 117 -16.14 -11.58 5.68
CA LEU A 117 -15.01 -10.69 5.91
C LEU A 117 -14.42 -10.87 7.32
N ALA A 118 -15.27 -10.96 8.36
CA ALA A 118 -14.82 -11.17 9.73
C ALA A 118 -14.17 -12.56 9.93
N ALA A 119 -14.66 -13.59 9.24
CA ALA A 119 -14.05 -14.93 9.26
C ALA A 119 -12.68 -14.93 8.56
N ASP A 120 -12.55 -14.21 7.46
CA ASP A 120 -11.30 -14.11 6.69
C ASP A 120 -10.24 -13.31 7.45
N ILE A 121 -10.63 -12.23 8.13
CA ILE A 121 -9.74 -11.49 9.06
C ILE A 121 -9.25 -12.41 10.19
N LYS A 122 -10.14 -13.22 10.79
CA LYS A 122 -9.75 -14.18 11.84
C LYS A 122 -8.79 -15.26 11.35
N LYS A 123 -8.86 -15.67 10.08
CA LYS A 123 -7.95 -16.64 9.48
C LYS A 123 -6.59 -16.04 9.10
N GLY A 124 -6.55 -14.74 8.81
CA GLY A 124 -5.34 -14.00 8.44
C GLY A 124 -4.57 -13.37 9.60
N LEU A 125 -5.10 -13.40 10.83
CA LEU A 125 -4.34 -13.07 12.04
C LEU A 125 -3.51 -14.31 12.46
N PRO A 126 -2.17 -14.21 12.58
CA PRO A 126 -1.42 -15.15 13.41
C PRO A 126 -1.84 -15.05 14.88
#